data_AF-A0A1J5DN67-F1
#
_entry.id   AF-A0A1J5DN67-F1
#
_cell.length_a   1.000
_cell.length_b   1.000
_cell.length_c   1.000
_cell.angle_alpha   90.00
_cell.angle_beta   90.00
_cell.angle_gamma   90.00
#
_symmetry.space_group_name_H-M   'P 1'
#
loop_
_entity.id
_entity.type
_entity.pdbx_description
1 polymer ?
#
loop_
_entity_poly.entity_id
_entity_poly.type
_entity_poly.pdbx_seq_one_letter_code
_entity_poly.pdbx_strand_id
1 'polypeptide(L)'
;MSATLYQHSRRHLISAFILIGLVFTALSITAIPTLYGQLIQGKNHEVARRSSVESELYGLKIVNILLPFPNHRFGPFKHLRNKYQGSLSVEGSVEYIGLISSLGLIGIISSLLFLVKSPMYSKFLLLTITGILYATLGGFSVFFAILISPQIRCPNRISPYLACFALFWVAWHLQKIKNIIPKKWVFYISLLLLLIIGLNDQIAPYMVFRPSKDAIDSDQKFIQAIELQIPNGSVIQLPYLSFPEVPPVYDMTDYSHLRGYLFSNHLNWSYGAFRGRDAAKKIEAISREPLSLLKIREMGYAGIYIDRYGYANHQPTIETQLQNELKQKPLESINKRFCFYKL
;
A
#
# COMPACT_ATOMS: atom_id res chain seq x y z
N MET A 1 -28.73 -23.66 7.03
CA MET A 1 -29.76 -22.61 7.14
C MET A 1 -29.38 -21.65 8.26
N SER A 2 -28.83 -20.49 7.91
CA SER A 2 -28.36 -19.50 8.87
C SER A 2 -29.52 -18.92 9.67
N ALA A 3 -29.33 -18.76 10.98
CA ALA A 3 -30.31 -18.20 11.91
C ALA A 3 -30.72 -16.73 11.61
N THR A 4 -30.21 -16.13 10.53
CA THR A 4 -30.64 -14.82 10.03
C THR A 4 -31.90 -14.88 9.16
N LEU A 5 -32.27 -16.05 8.61
CA LEU A 5 -33.54 -16.22 7.89
C LEU A 5 -34.75 -16.38 8.84
N TYR A 6 -34.53 -16.52 10.16
CA TYR A 6 -35.58 -16.91 11.10
C TYR A 6 -36.18 -15.77 11.94
N GLN A 7 -35.81 -14.51 11.68
CA GLN A 7 -36.53 -13.37 12.24
C GLN A 7 -36.77 -12.33 11.16
N HIS A 8 -37.97 -12.35 10.56
CA HIS A 8 -38.53 -11.31 9.69
C HIS A 8 -38.72 -10.00 10.47
N SER A 9 -37.65 -9.40 10.97
CA SER A 9 -37.67 -8.12 11.66
C SER A 9 -37.24 -7.04 10.67
N ARG A 10 -38.18 -6.16 10.30
CA ARG A 10 -37.92 -4.97 9.48
C ARG A 10 -36.74 -4.14 10.01
N ARG A 11 -36.47 -4.20 11.31
CA ARG A 11 -35.35 -3.52 11.97
C ARG A 11 -33.99 -3.96 11.44
N HIS A 12 -33.80 -5.24 11.10
CA HIS A 12 -32.53 -5.73 10.56
C HIS A 12 -32.28 -5.22 9.13
N LEU A 13 -33.33 -5.19 8.29
CA LEU A 13 -33.24 -4.60 6.96
C LEU A 13 -32.93 -3.10 7.03
N ILE A 14 -33.64 -2.36 7.90
CA ILE A 14 -33.38 -0.94 8.11
C ILE A 14 -31.93 -0.72 8.56
N SER A 15 -31.42 -1.51 9.52
CA SER A 15 -30.04 -1.39 9.97
C SER A 15 -29.03 -1.66 8.85
N ALA A 16 -29.30 -2.64 7.97
CA ALA A 16 -28.45 -2.92 6.83
C ALA A 16 -28.45 -1.76 5.82
N PHE A 17 -29.62 -1.20 5.50
CA PHE A 17 -29.71 -0.03 4.62
C PHE A 17 -29.03 1.20 5.19
N ILE A 18 -29.13 1.44 6.51
CA ILE A 18 -28.42 2.54 7.17
C ILE A 18 -26.90 2.34 7.04
N LEU A 19 -26.40 1.14 7.30
CA LEU A 19 -24.96 0.85 7.17
C LEU A 19 -24.47 1.00 5.73
N ILE A 20 -25.23 0.49 4.76
CA ILE A 20 -24.94 0.66 3.34
C ILE A 20 -24.91 2.15 2.98
N GLY A 21 -25.94 2.90 3.37
CA GLY A 21 -26.02 4.34 3.14
C GLY A 21 -24.85 5.11 3.75
N LEU A 22 -24.42 4.74 4.96
CA LEU A 22 -23.25 5.33 5.62
C LEU A 22 -21.96 5.06 4.84
N VAL A 23 -21.75 3.81 4.40
CA VAL A 23 -20.59 3.45 3.56
C VAL A 23 -20.60 4.21 2.24
N PHE A 24 -21.73 4.28 1.54
CA PHE A 24 -21.85 5.03 0.29
C PHE A 24 -21.63 6.53 0.49
N THR A 25 -22.13 7.09 1.59
CA THR A 25 -21.94 8.51 1.92
C THR A 25 -20.45 8.80 2.15
N ALA A 26 -19.78 7.97 2.95
CA ALA A 26 -18.34 8.10 3.21
C ALA A 26 -17.53 8.00 1.90
N LEU A 27 -17.81 7.00 1.06
CA LEU A 27 -17.16 6.84 -0.24
C LEU A 27 -17.39 8.06 -1.15
N SER A 28 -18.62 8.56 -1.18
CA SER A 28 -18.97 9.74 -2.00
C SER A 28 -18.22 10.99 -1.54
N ILE A 29 -18.14 11.22 -0.21
CA ILE A 29 -17.38 12.34 0.37
C ILE A 29 -15.90 12.23 -0.03
N THR A 30 -15.30 11.04 0.08
CA THR A 30 -13.89 10.84 -0.31
C THR A 30 -13.64 11.03 -1.81
N ALA A 31 -14.67 10.86 -2.64
CA ALA A 31 -14.59 11.07 -4.08
C ALA A 31 -14.72 12.54 -4.51
N ILE A 32 -15.17 13.45 -3.62
CA ILE A 32 -15.43 14.86 -3.95
C ILE A 32 -14.19 15.54 -4.58
N PRO A 33 -12.97 15.48 -4.01
CA PRO A 33 -11.82 16.16 -4.60
C PRO A 33 -11.50 15.68 -6.02
N THR A 34 -11.64 14.37 -6.25
CA THR A 34 -11.44 13.74 -7.56
C THR A 34 -12.49 14.22 -8.56
N LEU A 35 -13.76 14.25 -8.16
CA LEU A 35 -14.85 14.74 -9.01
C LEU A 35 -14.69 16.24 -9.31
N TYR A 36 -14.35 17.05 -8.31
CA TYR A 36 -14.08 18.47 -8.48
C TYR A 36 -12.93 18.73 -9.46
N GLY A 37 -11.81 18.00 -9.31
CA GLY A 37 -10.68 18.09 -10.25
C GLY A 37 -11.07 17.68 -11.68
N GLN A 38 -11.94 16.68 -11.84
CA GLN A 38 -12.47 16.27 -13.14
C GLN A 38 -13.42 17.29 -13.75
N LEU A 39 -14.21 18.01 -12.95
CA LEU A 39 -15.09 19.08 -13.43
C LEU A 39 -14.28 20.27 -14.00
N ILE A 40 -13.17 20.63 -13.36
CA ILE A 40 -12.34 21.77 -13.80
C ILE A 40 -11.46 21.42 -14.99
N GLN A 41 -10.75 20.30 -14.93
CA GLN A 41 -9.70 19.97 -15.90
C GLN A 41 -10.15 18.91 -16.93
N GLY A 42 -11.40 18.46 -16.86
CA GLY A 42 -11.87 17.30 -17.60
C GLY A 42 -11.30 15.97 -17.08
N LYS A 43 -11.86 14.88 -17.59
CA LYS A 43 -11.42 13.52 -17.26
C LYS A 43 -10.03 13.26 -17.84
N ASN A 44 -9.11 12.77 -17.01
CA ASN A 44 -7.79 12.34 -17.48
C ASN A 44 -7.86 10.88 -17.93
N HIS A 45 -7.72 10.65 -19.24
CA HIS A 45 -7.80 9.32 -19.85
C HIS A 45 -6.48 8.55 -19.78
N GLU A 46 -5.37 9.16 -19.37
CA GLU A 46 -4.07 8.48 -19.31
C GLU A 46 -3.82 7.80 -17.96
N VAL A 47 -4.58 8.13 -16.93
CA VAL A 47 -4.41 7.64 -15.55
C VAL A 47 -5.53 6.67 -15.18
N ALA A 48 -5.28 5.80 -14.20
CA ALA A 48 -6.26 4.82 -13.71
C ALA A 48 -6.92 3.98 -14.83
N ARG A 49 -6.18 3.69 -15.90
CA ARG A 49 -6.55 2.69 -16.90
C ARG A 49 -6.39 1.32 -16.26
N ARG A 50 -7.52 0.75 -15.81
CA ARG A 50 -7.54 -0.53 -15.12
C ARG A 50 -8.24 -1.60 -15.93
N SER A 51 -7.69 -2.79 -15.89
CA SER A 51 -8.29 -3.98 -16.50
C SER A 51 -9.03 -4.81 -15.45
N SER A 52 -10.08 -5.51 -15.85
CA SER A 52 -10.73 -6.52 -14.99
C SER A 52 -9.75 -7.60 -14.54
N VAL A 53 -8.73 -7.90 -15.35
CA VAL A 53 -7.63 -8.84 -15.05
C VAL A 53 -6.91 -8.46 -13.76
N GLU A 54 -6.84 -7.18 -13.40
CA GLU A 54 -6.20 -6.77 -12.14
C GLU A 54 -6.92 -7.34 -10.91
N SER A 55 -8.25 -7.52 -10.97
CA SER A 55 -8.98 -8.14 -9.85
C SER A 55 -8.60 -9.60 -9.64
N GLU A 56 -8.12 -10.29 -10.68
CA GLU A 56 -7.52 -11.61 -10.57
C GLU A 56 -6.06 -11.53 -10.12
N LEU A 57 -5.28 -10.61 -10.69
CA LEU A 57 -3.88 -10.44 -10.33
C LEU A 57 -3.71 -10.08 -8.84
N TYR A 58 -4.66 -9.35 -8.27
CA TYR A 58 -4.73 -9.01 -6.84
C TYR A 58 -5.80 -9.81 -6.08
N GLY A 59 -6.17 -10.98 -6.62
CA GLY A 59 -7.05 -11.92 -5.96
C GLY A 59 -6.43 -12.50 -4.70
N LEU A 60 -7.27 -12.77 -3.71
CA LEU A 60 -6.88 -13.37 -2.44
C LEU A 60 -6.49 -14.83 -2.65
N LYS A 61 -5.29 -15.17 -2.21
CA LYS A 61 -4.87 -16.57 -2.05
C LYS A 61 -5.07 -16.96 -0.59
N ILE A 62 -6.01 -17.88 -0.31
CA ILE A 62 -6.29 -18.37 1.05
C ILE A 62 -4.99 -18.85 1.74
N VAL A 63 -4.14 -19.53 0.98
CA VAL A 63 -2.85 -20.00 1.44
C VAL A 63 -1.88 -18.88 1.85
N ASN A 64 -1.98 -17.66 1.28
CA ASN A 64 -1.15 -16.52 1.70
C ASN A 64 -1.64 -15.88 3.01
N ILE A 65 -2.93 -15.99 3.33
CA ILE A 65 -3.47 -15.59 4.63
C ILE A 65 -2.99 -16.55 5.73
N LEU A 66 -2.94 -17.85 5.43
CA LEU A 66 -2.65 -18.90 6.41
C LEU A 66 -1.16 -19.20 6.57
N LEU A 67 -0.38 -19.14 5.49
CA LEU A 67 1.05 -19.42 5.54
C LEU A 67 1.82 -18.24 6.16
N PRO A 68 2.74 -18.52 7.09
CA PRO A 68 3.62 -17.51 7.66
C PRO A 68 4.41 -16.75 6.61
N PHE A 69 4.81 -15.53 6.96
CA PHE A 69 5.63 -14.68 6.09
C PHE A 69 6.93 -15.41 5.66
N PRO A 70 7.48 -15.12 4.46
CA PRO A 70 8.72 -15.77 4.01
C PRO A 70 9.85 -15.60 5.03
N ASN A 71 10.86 -16.47 5.11
CA ASN A 71 11.95 -16.33 6.10
C ASN A 71 11.48 -16.13 7.57
N HIS A 72 10.41 -16.83 7.98
CA HIS A 72 9.91 -16.81 9.36
C HIS A 72 11.01 -17.14 10.40
N ARG A 73 10.97 -16.52 11.59
CA ARG A 73 11.95 -16.75 12.69
C ARG A 73 11.98 -18.21 13.13
N PHE A 74 10.79 -18.81 13.21
CA PHE A 74 10.62 -20.23 13.50
C PHE A 74 10.91 -21.09 12.27
N GLY A 75 11.96 -21.91 12.35
CA GLY A 75 12.47 -22.74 11.26
C GLY A 75 11.40 -23.55 10.52
N PRO A 76 10.53 -24.30 11.20
CA PRO A 76 9.48 -25.09 10.53
C PRO A 76 8.52 -24.24 9.66
N PHE A 77 8.16 -23.04 10.11
CA PHE A 77 7.31 -22.12 9.35
C PHE A 77 8.02 -21.60 8.10
N LYS A 78 9.32 -21.30 8.21
CA LYS A 78 10.15 -20.95 7.05
C LYS A 78 10.20 -22.09 6.03
N HIS A 79 10.41 -23.33 6.47
CA HIS A 79 10.45 -24.49 5.57
C HIS A 79 9.09 -24.72 4.88
N LEU A 80 7.98 -24.60 5.63
CA LEU A 80 6.63 -24.72 5.08
C LEU A 80 6.36 -23.65 4.01
N ARG A 81 6.76 -22.39 4.26
CA ARG A 81 6.61 -21.30 3.29
C ARG A 81 7.48 -21.51 2.06
N ASN A 82 8.71 -21.98 2.22
CA ASN A 82 9.62 -22.26 1.10
C ASN A 82 9.09 -23.34 0.16
N LYS A 83 8.36 -24.34 0.66
CA LYS A 83 7.67 -25.34 -0.20
C LYS A 83 6.62 -24.71 -1.12
N TYR A 84 6.03 -23.57 -0.73
CA TYR A 84 4.98 -22.89 -1.49
C TYR A 84 5.52 -21.86 -2.51
N GLN A 85 6.78 -21.42 -2.38
CA GLN A 85 7.37 -20.33 -3.18
C GLN A 85 7.41 -20.57 -4.70
N GLY A 86 7.17 -21.80 -5.19
CA GLY A 86 7.15 -22.13 -6.62
C GLY A 86 5.84 -21.88 -7.35
N SER A 87 4.78 -21.37 -6.70
CA SER A 87 3.43 -21.30 -7.30
C SER A 87 2.93 -19.87 -7.54
N LEU A 88 2.92 -19.45 -8.82
CA LEU A 88 2.32 -18.22 -9.37
C LEU A 88 2.48 -16.97 -8.48
N SER A 89 3.48 -16.13 -8.78
CA SER A 89 3.75 -14.87 -8.09
C SER A 89 2.57 -13.90 -8.21
N VAL A 90 1.65 -13.96 -7.25
CA VAL A 90 0.64 -12.90 -7.02
C VAL A 90 1.25 -11.97 -5.99
N GLU A 91 1.08 -10.64 -6.18
CA GLU A 91 1.67 -9.57 -5.36
C GLU A 91 1.39 -9.75 -3.83
N GLY A 92 0.37 -10.55 -3.49
CA GLY A 92 -0.03 -10.95 -2.14
C GLY A 92 0.90 -11.86 -1.33
N SER A 93 2.20 -11.94 -1.63
CA SER A 93 3.14 -12.83 -0.95
C SER A 93 3.39 -12.50 0.54
N VAL A 94 2.80 -11.42 1.05
CA VAL A 94 2.92 -10.88 2.42
C VAL A 94 1.57 -10.67 3.12
N GLU A 95 0.50 -11.34 2.69
CA GLU A 95 -0.87 -11.21 3.26
C GLU A 95 -1.14 -12.02 4.54
N TYR A 96 -0.11 -12.53 5.21
CA TYR A 96 -0.26 -13.36 6.40
C TYR A 96 -0.97 -12.61 7.53
N ILE A 97 -2.08 -13.16 8.04
CA ILE A 97 -2.90 -12.50 9.08
C ILE A 97 -2.45 -12.81 10.51
N GLY A 98 -1.36 -13.56 10.67
CA GLY A 98 -0.83 -14.03 11.94
C GLY A 98 -1.43 -15.35 12.42
N LEU A 99 -0.66 -16.10 13.20
CA LEU A 99 -0.96 -17.47 13.63
C LEU A 99 -2.29 -17.56 14.37
N ILE A 100 -2.52 -16.65 15.31
CA ILE A 100 -3.75 -16.64 16.14
C ILE A 100 -4.97 -16.39 15.26
N SER A 101 -4.90 -15.41 14.35
CA SER A 101 -5.97 -15.11 13.41
C SER A 101 -6.18 -16.27 12.43
N SER A 102 -5.12 -16.92 11.95
CA SER A 102 -5.21 -18.10 11.07
C SER A 102 -5.90 -19.28 11.76
N LEU A 103 -5.57 -19.55 13.03
CA LEU A 103 -6.27 -20.57 13.83
C LEU A 103 -7.74 -20.20 14.07
N GLY A 104 -8.01 -18.92 14.35
CA GLY A 104 -9.38 -18.41 14.47
C GLY A 104 -10.18 -18.55 13.17
N LEU A 105 -9.56 -18.31 12.02
CA LEU A 105 -10.18 -18.44 10.70
C LEU A 105 -10.53 -19.91 10.42
N ILE A 106 -9.62 -20.83 10.69
CA ILE A 106 -9.87 -22.29 10.60
C ILE A 106 -10.98 -22.69 11.58
N GLY A 107 -11.00 -22.13 12.79
CA GLY A 107 -12.05 -22.36 13.79
C GLY A 107 -13.43 -21.87 13.36
N ILE A 108 -13.51 -20.70 12.71
CA ILE A 108 -14.76 -20.21 12.12
C ILE A 108 -15.21 -21.17 11.02
N ILE A 109 -14.34 -21.51 10.06
CA ILE A 109 -14.71 -22.35 8.92
C ILE A 109 -15.11 -23.75 9.37
N SER A 110 -14.40 -24.35 10.34
CA SER A 110 -14.72 -25.69 10.85
C SER A 110 -16.08 -25.74 11.55
N SER A 111 -16.58 -24.62 12.08
CA SER A 111 -17.94 -24.55 12.64
C SER A 111 -19.05 -24.89 11.62
N LEU A 112 -18.75 -24.79 10.31
CA LEU A 112 -19.64 -25.27 9.24
C LEU A 112 -19.79 -26.80 9.27
N LEU A 113 -18.70 -27.53 9.52
CA LEU A 113 -18.68 -29.00 9.57
C LEU A 113 -19.38 -29.53 10.83
N PHE A 114 -19.21 -28.82 11.94
CA PHE A 114 -19.81 -29.21 13.23
C PHE A 114 -21.23 -28.66 13.45
N LEU A 115 -21.81 -27.98 12.45
CA LEU A 115 -23.16 -27.42 12.48
C LEU A 115 -23.44 -26.61 13.76
N VAL A 116 -22.45 -25.83 14.23
CA VAL A 116 -22.56 -25.12 15.50
C VAL A 116 -23.66 -24.07 15.41
N LYS A 117 -24.77 -24.30 16.12
CA LYS A 117 -25.92 -23.39 16.14
C LYS A 117 -25.72 -22.28 17.16
N SER A 118 -25.10 -21.16 16.75
CA SER A 118 -25.30 -19.89 17.45
C SER A 118 -25.51 -18.72 16.47
N PRO A 119 -26.39 -17.77 16.83
CA PRO A 119 -26.72 -16.64 15.97
C PRO A 119 -25.52 -15.70 15.76
N MET A 120 -24.60 -15.61 16.73
CA MET A 120 -23.39 -14.81 16.61
C MET A 120 -22.38 -15.47 15.65
N TYR A 121 -22.15 -16.78 15.78
CA TYR A 121 -21.26 -17.50 14.86
C TYR A 121 -21.76 -17.49 13.43
N SER A 122 -23.07 -17.67 13.26
CA SER A 122 -23.69 -17.68 11.94
C SER A 122 -23.43 -16.37 11.18
N LYS A 123 -23.36 -15.23 11.89
CA LYS A 123 -23.05 -13.92 11.30
C LYS A 123 -21.58 -13.82 10.89
N PHE A 124 -20.64 -14.14 11.79
CA PHE A 124 -19.21 -14.10 11.46
C PHE A 124 -18.83 -15.11 10.38
N LEU A 125 -19.39 -16.31 10.43
CA LEU A 125 -19.22 -17.33 9.40
C LEU A 125 -19.73 -16.84 8.04
N LEU A 126 -20.92 -16.24 8.00
CA LEU A 126 -21.47 -15.68 6.77
C LEU A 126 -20.58 -14.57 6.20
N LEU A 127 -20.12 -13.64 7.05
CA LEU A 127 -19.22 -12.56 6.63
C LEU A 127 -17.88 -13.10 6.12
N THR A 128 -17.30 -14.07 6.83
CA THR A 128 -16.03 -14.71 6.44
C THR A 128 -16.17 -15.46 5.12
N ILE A 129 -17.20 -16.29 4.94
CA ILE A 129 -17.42 -17.03 3.69
C ILE A 129 -17.69 -16.07 2.53
N THR A 130 -18.54 -15.07 2.74
CA THR A 130 -18.84 -14.07 1.70
C THR A 130 -17.59 -13.29 1.31
N GLY A 131 -16.78 -12.88 2.29
CA GLY A 131 -15.52 -12.18 2.04
C GLY A 131 -14.50 -13.04 1.28
N ILE A 132 -14.37 -14.32 1.65
CA ILE A 132 -13.51 -15.27 0.94
C ILE A 132 -14.01 -15.46 -0.50
N LEU A 133 -15.28 -15.82 -0.71
CA LEU A 133 -15.84 -16.04 -2.06
C LEU A 133 -15.78 -14.81 -2.95
N TYR A 134 -15.92 -13.62 -2.37
CA TYR A 134 -15.76 -12.37 -3.10
C TYR A 134 -14.32 -12.16 -3.54
N ALA A 135 -13.37 -12.36 -2.63
CA ALA A 135 -12.01 -11.91 -2.84
C ALA A 135 -11.05 -12.96 -3.42
N THR A 136 -11.37 -14.24 -3.33
CA THR A 136 -10.51 -15.31 -3.85
C THR A 136 -10.24 -15.16 -5.34
N LEU A 137 -9.11 -15.72 -5.80
CA LEU A 137 -8.85 -15.89 -7.23
C LEU A 137 -10.05 -16.58 -7.92
N GLY A 138 -10.55 -15.98 -9.00
CA GLY A 138 -11.76 -16.43 -9.68
C GLY A 138 -13.08 -16.17 -8.93
N GLY A 139 -13.05 -15.33 -7.88
CA GLY A 139 -14.21 -15.00 -7.04
C GLY A 139 -15.14 -13.93 -7.64
N PHE A 140 -16.16 -13.55 -6.86
CA PHE A 140 -17.19 -12.59 -7.32
C PHE A 140 -16.66 -11.17 -7.60
N SER A 141 -15.47 -10.82 -7.11
CA SER A 141 -14.81 -9.56 -7.45
C SER A 141 -14.55 -9.39 -8.95
N VAL A 142 -14.29 -10.48 -9.68
CA VAL A 142 -14.09 -10.45 -11.14
C VAL A 142 -15.39 -10.08 -11.86
N PHE A 143 -16.53 -10.64 -11.43
CA PHE A 143 -17.84 -10.25 -11.97
C PHE A 143 -18.14 -8.77 -11.73
N PHE A 144 -17.83 -8.26 -10.53
CA PHE A 144 -17.95 -6.83 -10.25
C PHE A 144 -17.07 -5.99 -11.19
N ALA A 145 -15.83 -6.42 -11.42
CA ALA A 145 -14.89 -5.72 -12.29
C ALA A 145 -15.35 -5.67 -13.75
N ILE A 146 -15.98 -6.74 -14.25
CA ILE A 146 -16.50 -6.83 -15.62
C ILE A 146 -17.82 -6.09 -15.79
N LEU A 147 -18.78 -6.30 -14.87
CA LEU A 147 -20.16 -5.81 -15.03
C LEU A 147 -20.36 -4.37 -14.53
N ILE A 148 -19.57 -3.93 -13.55
CA ILE A 148 -19.78 -2.66 -12.86
C ILE A 148 -18.57 -1.74 -13.05
N SER A 149 -17.39 -2.11 -12.51
CA SER A 149 -16.19 -1.28 -12.65
C SER A 149 -14.90 -2.00 -12.23
N PRO A 150 -13.83 -1.96 -13.04
CA PRO A 150 -12.52 -2.49 -12.67
C PRO A 150 -11.73 -1.58 -11.71
N GLN A 151 -12.32 -0.47 -11.24
CA GLN A 151 -11.60 0.48 -10.38
C GLN A 151 -11.27 -0.12 -9.00
N ILE A 152 -12.06 -1.08 -8.51
CA ILE A 152 -11.79 -1.81 -7.25
C ILE A 152 -10.91 -3.03 -7.57
N ARG A 153 -9.60 -2.81 -7.74
CA ARG A 153 -8.68 -3.82 -8.25
C ARG A 153 -8.08 -4.78 -7.22
N CYS A 154 -8.08 -4.45 -5.93
CA CYS A 154 -7.36 -5.21 -4.89
C CYS A 154 -8.31 -5.91 -3.90
N PRO A 155 -9.04 -6.95 -4.31
CA PRO A 155 -9.96 -7.64 -3.42
C PRO A 155 -9.26 -8.37 -2.27
N ASN A 156 -8.00 -8.77 -2.43
CA ASN A 156 -7.15 -9.31 -1.37
C ASN A 156 -7.02 -8.41 -0.12
N ARG A 157 -7.24 -7.10 -0.25
CA ARG A 157 -7.24 -6.15 0.88
C ARG A 157 -8.40 -6.35 1.86
N ILE A 158 -9.27 -7.34 1.63
CA ILE A 158 -10.24 -7.80 2.62
C ILE A 158 -9.58 -8.55 3.80
N SER A 159 -8.33 -9.01 3.66
CA SER A 159 -7.66 -9.86 4.66
C SER A 159 -7.65 -9.30 6.10
N PRO A 160 -7.53 -7.98 6.37
CA PRO A 160 -7.61 -7.46 7.74
C PRO A 160 -9.02 -7.61 8.34
N TYR A 161 -10.07 -7.55 7.53
CA TYR A 161 -11.44 -7.79 7.98
C TYR A 161 -11.65 -9.26 8.33
N LEU A 162 -11.11 -10.18 7.51
CA LEU A 162 -11.12 -11.62 7.81
C LEU A 162 -10.35 -11.92 9.11
N ALA A 163 -9.20 -11.27 9.30
CA ALA A 163 -8.41 -11.37 10.53
C ALA A 163 -9.21 -10.87 11.74
N CYS A 164 -9.91 -9.74 11.60
CA CYS A 164 -10.76 -9.18 12.64
C CYS A 164 -11.87 -10.17 13.05
N PHE A 165 -12.59 -10.76 12.08
CA PHE A 165 -13.62 -11.77 12.37
C PHE A 165 -13.04 -12.99 13.08
N ALA A 166 -11.88 -13.48 12.62
CA ALA A 166 -11.16 -14.58 13.25
C ALA A 166 -10.74 -14.26 14.69
N LEU A 167 -10.22 -13.07 14.96
CA LEU A 167 -9.83 -12.64 16.30
C LEU A 167 -11.05 -12.48 17.23
N PHE A 168 -12.19 -12.01 16.72
CA PHE A 168 -13.43 -11.99 17.50
C PHE A 168 -13.86 -13.40 17.91
N TRP A 169 -13.76 -14.37 17.00
CA TRP A 169 -14.04 -15.77 17.30
C TRP A 169 -13.09 -16.31 18.38
N VAL A 170 -11.80 -16.00 18.30
CA VAL A 170 -10.80 -16.39 19.32
C VAL A 170 -11.13 -15.74 20.67
N ALA A 171 -11.34 -14.43 20.70
CA ALA A 171 -11.64 -13.66 21.91
C ALA A 171 -12.88 -14.19 22.63
N TRP A 172 -13.91 -14.53 21.87
CA TRP A 172 -15.14 -15.11 22.43
C TRP A 172 -14.90 -16.49 23.07
N HIS A 173 -14.06 -17.34 22.46
CA HIS A 173 -13.71 -18.63 23.07
C HIS A 173 -12.84 -18.47 24.30
N LEU A 174 -11.89 -17.54 24.27
CA LEU A 174 -11.10 -17.18 25.44
C LEU A 174 -12.00 -16.70 26.59
N GLN A 175 -13.07 -15.96 26.32
CA GLN A 175 -14.05 -15.57 27.34
C GLN A 175 -14.76 -16.77 27.97
N LYS A 176 -15.09 -17.81 27.19
CA LYS A 176 -15.66 -19.05 27.74
C LYS A 176 -14.64 -19.82 28.58
N ILE A 177 -13.41 -19.96 28.09
CA ILE A 177 -12.32 -20.62 28.80
C ILE A 177 -12.04 -19.90 30.13
N LYS A 178 -12.09 -18.56 30.15
CA LYS A 178 -11.96 -17.76 31.37
C LYS A 178 -12.96 -18.18 32.45
N ASN A 179 -14.17 -18.57 32.09
CA ASN A 179 -15.20 -19.00 33.05
C ASN A 179 -14.96 -20.41 33.57
N ILE A 180 -14.29 -21.28 32.81
CA ILE A 180 -13.99 -22.67 33.17
C ILE A 180 -12.74 -22.76 34.06
N ILE A 181 -11.75 -21.90 33.83
CA ILE A 181 -10.50 -21.92 34.62
C ILE A 181 -10.76 -21.40 36.04
N PRO A 182 -10.46 -22.18 37.10
CA PRO A 182 -10.70 -21.80 38.48
C PRO A 182 -9.72 -20.71 38.94
N LYS A 183 -8.43 -20.85 38.61
CA LYS A 183 -7.37 -19.90 38.97
C LYS A 183 -7.22 -18.81 37.91
N LYS A 184 -7.82 -17.63 38.12
CA LYS A 184 -7.84 -16.54 37.11
C LYS A 184 -6.46 -16.05 36.69
N TRP A 185 -5.47 -16.08 37.59
CA TRP A 185 -4.09 -15.70 37.25
C TRP A 185 -3.49 -16.60 36.17
N VAL A 186 -3.82 -17.90 36.14
CA VAL A 186 -3.36 -18.83 35.09
C VAL A 186 -3.90 -18.37 33.73
N PHE A 187 -5.18 -18.01 33.65
CA PHE A 187 -5.77 -17.47 32.43
C PHE A 187 -5.07 -16.19 31.95
N TYR A 188 -4.80 -15.24 32.85
CA TYR A 188 -4.13 -13.99 32.49
C TYR A 188 -2.67 -14.20 32.05
N ILE A 189 -1.93 -15.11 32.69
CA ILE A 189 -0.58 -15.47 32.24
C ILE A 189 -0.64 -16.15 30.87
N SER A 190 -1.55 -17.10 30.65
CA SER A 190 -1.73 -17.73 29.34
C SER A 190 -2.11 -16.71 28.25
N LEU A 191 -2.95 -15.73 28.57
CA LEU A 191 -3.32 -14.64 27.68
C LEU A 191 -2.13 -13.75 27.33
N LEU A 192 -1.29 -13.42 28.33
CA LEU A 192 -0.06 -12.66 28.11
C LEU A 192 0.93 -13.42 27.21
N LEU A 193 1.11 -14.72 27.47
CA LEU A 193 1.96 -15.57 26.62
C LEU A 193 1.42 -15.65 25.19
N LEU A 194 0.10 -15.81 25.01
CA LEU A 194 -0.53 -15.81 23.70
C LEU A 194 -0.33 -14.47 22.97
N LEU A 195 -0.44 -13.34 23.68
CA LEU A 195 -0.14 -12.03 23.12
C LEU A 195 1.33 -11.92 22.68
N ILE A 196 2.29 -12.35 23.50
CA ILE A 196 3.72 -12.32 23.18
C ILE A 196 4.00 -13.19 21.94
N ILE A 197 3.43 -14.39 21.88
CA ILE A 197 3.57 -15.28 20.72
C ILE A 197 2.98 -14.63 19.46
N GLY A 198 1.78 -14.05 19.56
CA GLY A 198 1.13 -13.35 18.46
C GLY A 198 1.93 -12.15 17.93
N LEU A 199 2.47 -11.33 18.83
CA LEU A 199 3.34 -10.21 18.48
C LEU A 199 4.63 -10.70 17.82
N ASN A 200 5.27 -11.72 18.38
CA ASN A 200 6.51 -12.26 17.81
C ASN A 200 6.30 -12.92 16.43
N ASP A 201 5.13 -13.49 16.17
CA ASP A 201 4.73 -14.06 14.88
C ASP A 201 4.40 -12.98 13.82
N GLN A 202 3.76 -11.87 14.21
CA GLN A 202 3.46 -10.79 13.27
C GLN A 202 4.64 -9.82 13.02
N ILE A 203 5.57 -9.68 13.96
CA ILE A 203 6.74 -8.82 13.79
C ILE A 203 7.77 -9.54 12.89
N ALA A 204 7.68 -9.28 11.60
CA ALA A 204 8.65 -9.79 10.64
C ALA A 204 10.09 -9.39 11.04
N PRO A 205 11.06 -10.34 11.11
CA PRO A 205 12.46 -10.06 11.39
C PRO A 205 13.10 -9.21 10.29
N TYR A 206 12.55 -9.23 9.08
CA TYR A 206 12.92 -8.36 7.97
C TYR A 206 11.62 -7.83 7.36
N MET A 207 11.46 -6.52 7.33
CA MET A 207 10.58 -5.92 6.33
C MET A 207 11.37 -5.95 5.02
N VAL A 208 10.78 -6.50 3.95
CA VAL A 208 11.40 -6.62 2.63
C VAL A 208 11.96 -5.28 2.13
N PHE A 209 11.38 -4.18 2.60
CA PHE A 209 11.83 -2.82 2.32
C PHE A 209 11.99 -2.02 3.62
N ARG A 210 13.19 -2.06 4.20
CA ARG A 210 13.65 -1.02 5.13
C ARG A 210 14.82 -0.32 4.45
N PRO A 211 14.67 0.95 4.01
CA PRO A 211 15.85 1.72 3.65
C PRO A 211 16.80 1.73 4.86
N SER A 212 18.11 1.62 4.60
CA SER A 212 19.09 1.75 5.68
C SER A 212 18.86 3.08 6.40
N LYS A 213 19.04 3.10 7.72
CA LYS A 213 19.01 4.35 8.49
C LYS A 213 19.94 5.39 7.86
N ASP A 214 21.10 4.95 7.36
CA ASP A 214 22.06 5.82 6.68
C ASP A 214 21.51 6.44 5.39
N ALA A 215 20.65 5.71 4.66
CA ALA A 215 20.02 6.22 3.45
C ALA A 215 18.97 7.29 3.80
N ILE A 216 18.17 7.07 4.84
CA ILE A 216 17.21 8.06 5.36
C ILE A 216 17.96 9.31 5.84
N ASP A 217 18.99 9.13 6.65
CA ASP A 217 19.79 10.23 7.20
C ASP A 217 20.51 11.00 6.07
N SER A 218 20.97 10.32 5.02
CA SER A 218 21.55 10.93 3.82
C SER A 218 20.53 11.81 3.08
N ASP A 219 19.31 11.31 2.84
CA ASP A 219 18.25 12.08 2.20
C ASP A 219 17.88 13.30 3.03
N GLN A 220 17.66 13.11 4.33
CA GLN A 220 17.22 14.18 5.22
C GLN A 220 18.22 15.33 5.23
N LYS A 221 19.51 15.03 5.42
CA LYS A 221 20.58 16.05 5.42
C LYS A 221 20.69 16.74 4.06
N PHE A 222 20.55 15.99 2.97
CA PHE A 222 20.63 16.53 1.62
C PHE A 222 19.48 17.50 1.34
N ILE A 223 18.24 17.13 1.63
CA ILE A 223 17.06 17.97 1.40
C ILE A 223 17.09 19.21 2.29
N GLN A 224 17.46 19.08 3.57
CA GLN A 224 17.60 20.23 4.47
C GLN A 224 18.67 21.21 3.98
N ALA A 225 19.77 20.72 3.42
CA ALA A 225 20.80 21.57 2.82
C ALA A 225 20.30 22.31 1.56
N ILE A 226 19.43 21.69 0.75
CA ILE A 226 18.76 22.38 -0.36
C ILE A 226 17.84 23.50 0.16
N GLU A 227 17.02 23.19 1.16
CA GLU A 227 16.04 24.14 1.74
C GLU A 227 16.73 25.37 2.33
N LEU A 228 17.91 25.21 2.92
CA LEU A 228 18.75 26.34 3.38
C LEU A 228 19.29 27.20 2.24
N GLN A 229 19.59 26.62 1.07
CA GLN A 229 20.13 27.36 -0.07
C GLN A 229 19.08 28.13 -0.87
N ILE A 230 17.85 27.63 -0.90
CA ILE A 230 16.71 28.22 -1.64
C ILE A 230 15.40 28.15 -0.81
N PRO A 231 15.27 28.96 0.26
CA PRO A 231 14.06 28.99 1.07
C PRO A 231 12.83 29.34 0.22
N ASN A 232 11.76 28.54 0.32
CA ASN A 232 10.55 28.67 -0.51
C ASN A 232 10.78 28.53 -2.03
N GLY A 233 11.92 28.01 -2.46
CA GLY A 233 12.25 27.83 -3.87
C GLY A 233 11.50 26.66 -4.51
N SER A 234 11.30 26.77 -5.82
CA SER A 234 10.78 25.67 -6.64
C SER A 234 11.95 24.86 -7.23
N VAL A 235 11.90 23.53 -7.10
CA VAL A 235 12.95 22.61 -7.54
C VAL A 235 12.42 21.71 -8.64
N ILE A 236 13.10 21.73 -9.80
CA ILE A 236 12.84 20.77 -10.87
C ILE A 236 13.59 19.47 -10.61
N GLN A 237 12.91 18.35 -10.77
CA GLN A 237 13.45 17.01 -10.51
C GLN A 237 13.67 16.26 -11.81
N LEU A 238 14.91 15.81 -12.02
CA LEU A 238 15.38 15.09 -13.20
C LEU A 238 15.91 13.69 -12.81
N PRO A 239 15.78 12.67 -13.67
CA PRO A 239 15.06 12.72 -14.94
C PRO A 239 13.55 12.83 -14.70
N TYR A 240 12.81 13.24 -15.73
CA TYR A 240 11.35 13.18 -15.70
C TYR A 240 10.91 11.72 -15.57
N LEU A 241 10.23 11.44 -14.46
CA LEU A 241 9.52 10.21 -14.23
C LEU A 241 8.03 10.54 -14.23
N SER A 242 7.25 9.84 -15.06
CA SER A 242 5.80 10.05 -15.10
C SER A 242 5.14 9.60 -13.79
N PHE A 243 4.07 10.29 -13.39
CA PHE A 243 3.27 9.94 -12.21
C PHE A 243 1.80 9.71 -12.61
N PRO A 244 1.08 8.76 -11.99
CA PRO A 244 1.50 7.73 -11.04
C PRO A 244 1.82 6.37 -11.73
N GLU A 245 2.26 5.39 -10.92
CA GLU A 245 2.35 3.95 -11.24
C GLU A 245 3.07 3.67 -12.57
N VAL A 246 4.39 3.91 -12.61
CA VAL A 246 5.23 3.65 -13.79
C VAL A 246 6.27 2.57 -13.51
N PRO A 247 6.68 1.79 -14.52
CA PRO A 247 7.81 0.88 -14.37
C PRO A 247 9.08 1.63 -13.94
N PRO A 248 10.00 0.97 -13.22
CA PRO A 248 11.30 1.54 -12.91
C PRO A 248 12.04 1.99 -14.17
N VAL A 249 12.73 3.11 -14.09
CA VAL A 249 13.61 3.64 -15.14
C VAL A 249 15.04 3.47 -14.65
N TYR A 250 15.80 2.58 -15.31
CA TYR A 250 17.06 2.04 -14.77
C TYR A 250 16.86 1.53 -13.33
N ASP A 251 17.56 2.10 -12.36
CA ASP A 251 17.47 1.71 -10.94
C ASP A 251 16.54 2.63 -10.14
N MET A 252 15.91 3.61 -10.79
CA MET A 252 14.98 4.53 -10.16
C MET A 252 13.57 3.93 -10.16
N THR A 253 13.06 3.62 -8.96
CA THR A 253 11.69 3.13 -8.77
C THR A 253 10.67 4.26 -8.89
N ASP A 254 9.41 3.88 -9.10
CA ASP A 254 8.29 4.81 -8.95
C ASP A 254 8.33 5.52 -7.59
N TYR A 255 7.82 6.76 -7.59
CA TYR A 255 7.75 7.62 -6.42
C TYR A 255 9.08 8.00 -5.77
N SER A 256 10.25 7.62 -6.34
CA SER A 256 11.57 7.99 -5.79
C SER A 256 11.72 9.51 -5.60
N HIS A 257 11.14 10.31 -6.48
CA HIS A 257 11.14 11.77 -6.36
C HIS A 257 10.23 12.32 -5.24
N LEU A 258 9.32 11.53 -4.65
CA LEU A 258 8.53 11.95 -3.49
C LEU A 258 9.39 12.11 -2.22
N ARG A 259 10.61 11.58 -2.20
CA ARG A 259 11.52 11.68 -1.04
C ARG A 259 11.80 13.12 -0.63
N GLY A 260 11.86 14.05 -1.59
CA GLY A 260 12.03 15.48 -1.30
C GLY A 260 10.95 16.04 -0.38
N TYR A 261 9.69 15.67 -0.63
CA TYR A 261 8.53 16.11 0.16
C TYR A 261 8.55 15.62 1.61
N LEU A 262 9.21 14.49 1.90
CA LEU A 262 9.25 13.93 3.25
C LEU A 262 10.15 14.73 4.20
N PHE A 263 11.12 15.48 3.66
CA PHE A 263 12.17 16.15 4.44
C PHE A 263 12.22 17.66 4.22
N SER A 264 11.31 18.24 3.44
CA SER A 264 11.19 19.67 3.20
C SER A 264 9.86 20.21 3.72
N ASN A 265 9.83 21.45 4.22
CA ASN A 265 8.59 22.10 4.67
C ASN A 265 8.11 23.19 3.71
N HIS A 266 9.04 23.85 3.03
CA HIS A 266 8.80 25.07 2.26
C HIS A 266 9.19 24.96 0.79
N LEU A 267 9.90 23.90 0.40
CA LEU A 267 10.27 23.66 -0.99
C LEU A 267 9.06 23.20 -1.81
N ASN A 268 8.96 23.73 -3.04
CA ASN A 268 8.00 23.27 -4.03
C ASN A 268 8.73 22.35 -5.01
N TRP A 269 8.21 21.15 -5.26
CA TRP A 269 8.87 20.16 -6.12
C TRP A 269 8.07 19.94 -7.40
N SER A 270 8.75 19.64 -8.51
CA SER A 270 8.08 19.43 -9.79
C SER A 270 7.40 18.06 -9.93
N TYR A 271 7.86 17.01 -9.22
CA TYR A 271 7.30 15.66 -9.35
C TYR A 271 5.92 15.52 -8.70
N GLY A 272 5.06 14.67 -9.25
CA GLY A 272 3.69 14.43 -8.77
C GLY A 272 2.60 14.97 -9.69
N ALA A 273 2.98 15.67 -10.77
CA ALA A 273 2.05 16.03 -11.83
C ALA A 273 1.52 14.76 -12.54
N PHE A 274 0.20 14.61 -12.58
CA PHE A 274 -0.44 13.49 -13.28
C PHE A 274 -0.09 13.51 -14.78
N ARG A 275 0.39 12.38 -15.32
CA ARG A 275 0.60 12.18 -16.76
C ARG A 275 -0.67 12.51 -17.55
N GLY A 276 -0.51 13.06 -18.75
CA GLY A 276 -1.60 13.59 -19.57
C GLY A 276 -2.05 15.02 -19.21
N ARG A 277 -1.61 15.58 -18.07
CA ARG A 277 -1.84 17.00 -17.73
C ARG A 277 -0.72 17.89 -18.26
N ASP A 278 -1.04 19.15 -18.51
CA ASP A 278 -0.10 20.13 -19.05
C ASP A 278 1.13 20.34 -18.17
N ALA A 279 0.96 20.29 -16.84
CA ALA A 279 2.07 20.37 -15.89
C ALA A 279 3.10 19.25 -16.14
N ALA A 280 2.65 18.00 -16.30
CA ALA A 280 3.53 16.87 -16.57
C ALA A 280 4.22 17.00 -17.94
N LYS A 281 3.48 17.40 -18.99
CA LYS A 281 4.02 17.62 -20.34
C LYS A 281 5.11 18.69 -20.36
N LYS A 282 4.94 19.78 -19.60
CA LYS A 282 5.95 20.84 -19.47
C LYS A 282 7.24 20.33 -18.84
N ILE A 283 7.15 19.54 -17.77
CA ILE A 283 8.32 18.95 -17.10
C ILE A 283 9.00 17.93 -18.01
N GLU A 284 8.23 17.08 -18.70
CA GLU A 284 8.76 16.13 -19.67
C GLU A 284 9.53 16.84 -20.78
N ALA A 285 8.97 17.92 -21.33
CA ALA A 285 9.62 18.70 -22.40
C ALA A 285 10.94 19.34 -21.95
N ILE A 286 11.06 19.71 -20.67
CA ILE A 286 12.31 20.24 -20.10
C ILE A 286 13.34 19.14 -19.89
N SER A 287 12.93 17.94 -19.48
CA SER A 287 13.84 16.84 -19.16
C SER A 287 14.53 16.20 -20.38
N ARG A 288 14.29 16.70 -21.59
CA ARG A 288 14.92 16.20 -22.83
C ARG A 288 16.29 16.84 -23.04
N GLU A 289 17.19 16.09 -23.66
CA GLU A 289 18.53 16.59 -24.03
C GLU A 289 18.50 17.31 -25.40
N PRO A 290 19.24 18.42 -25.56
CA PRO A 290 20.03 19.13 -24.55
C PRO A 290 19.15 19.95 -23.58
N LEU A 291 19.57 20.02 -22.31
CA LEU A 291 18.84 20.74 -21.26
C LEU A 291 18.92 22.26 -21.51
N SER A 292 17.82 23.00 -21.29
CA SER A 292 17.80 24.46 -21.43
C SER A 292 17.62 25.15 -20.07
N LEU A 293 18.71 25.72 -19.53
CA LEU A 293 18.67 26.46 -18.27
C LEU A 293 17.75 27.70 -18.31
N LEU A 294 17.68 28.37 -19.47
CA LEU A 294 16.80 29.51 -19.67
C LEU A 294 15.33 29.12 -19.44
N LYS A 295 14.87 28.03 -20.07
CA LYS A 295 13.49 27.54 -19.91
C LYS A 295 13.19 27.16 -18.45
N ILE A 296 14.15 26.57 -17.75
CA ILE A 296 13.97 26.19 -16.33
C ILE A 296 13.76 27.43 -15.46
N ARG A 297 14.58 28.47 -15.66
CA ARG A 297 14.44 29.75 -14.96
C ARG A 297 13.15 30.48 -15.32
N GLU A 298 12.76 30.49 -16.59
CA GLU A 298 11.49 31.08 -17.06
C GLU A 298 10.25 30.41 -16.45
N MET A 299 10.33 29.10 -16.17
CA MET A 299 9.27 28.38 -15.45
C MET A 299 9.28 28.62 -13.94
N GLY A 300 10.19 29.45 -13.41
CA GLY A 300 10.25 29.84 -12.01
C GLY A 300 10.94 28.85 -11.09
N TYR A 301 11.72 27.90 -11.63
CA TYR A 301 12.52 27.00 -10.81
C TYR A 301 13.83 27.66 -10.35
N ALA A 302 14.12 27.53 -9.06
CA ALA A 302 15.30 28.07 -8.38
C ALA A 302 16.44 27.03 -8.25
N GLY A 303 16.19 25.77 -8.61
CA GLY A 303 17.22 24.73 -8.56
C GLY A 303 16.83 23.47 -9.31
N ILE A 304 17.85 22.68 -9.64
CA ILE A 304 17.76 21.40 -10.36
C ILE A 304 18.21 20.30 -9.41
N TYR A 305 17.34 19.33 -9.18
CA TYR A 305 17.58 18.11 -8.43
C TYR A 305 17.71 16.94 -9.41
N ILE A 306 18.77 16.14 -9.28
CA ILE A 306 19.00 14.98 -10.15
C ILE A 306 19.07 13.72 -9.30
N ASP A 307 18.28 12.71 -9.67
CA ASP A 307 18.41 11.34 -9.20
C ASP A 307 19.24 10.52 -10.20
N ARG A 308 20.49 10.24 -9.86
CA ARG A 308 21.42 9.52 -10.73
C ARG A 308 20.93 8.11 -11.04
N TYR A 309 20.09 7.51 -10.20
CA TYR A 309 19.56 6.16 -10.45
C TYR A 309 18.63 6.10 -11.66
N GLY A 310 18.14 7.26 -12.13
CA GLY A 310 17.35 7.35 -13.36
C GLY A 310 18.18 7.41 -14.63
N TYR A 311 19.49 7.20 -14.56
CA TYR A 311 20.41 7.23 -15.71
C TYR A 311 21.26 5.96 -15.78
N ALA A 312 21.69 5.61 -17.00
CA ALA A 312 22.58 4.48 -17.22
C ALA A 312 23.88 4.64 -16.41
N ASN A 313 24.30 3.56 -15.73
CA ASN A 313 25.51 3.52 -14.89
C ASN A 313 25.59 4.61 -13.80
N HIS A 314 24.45 5.24 -13.45
CA HIS A 314 24.37 6.36 -12.51
C HIS A 314 25.20 7.58 -12.92
N GLN A 315 25.42 7.77 -14.22
CA GLN A 315 26.21 8.87 -14.78
C GLN A 315 25.37 9.71 -15.75
N PRO A 316 24.71 10.77 -15.26
CA PRO A 316 23.93 11.66 -16.13
C PRO A 316 24.88 12.52 -16.96
N THR A 317 24.79 12.44 -18.28
CA THR A 317 25.47 13.34 -19.24
C THR A 317 25.15 14.81 -18.98
N ILE A 318 23.94 15.09 -18.50
CA ILE A 318 23.48 16.43 -18.12
C ILE A 318 24.30 17.07 -16.99
N GLU A 319 24.95 16.30 -16.11
CA GLU A 319 25.77 16.89 -15.03
C GLU A 319 26.99 17.62 -15.59
N THR A 320 27.63 17.08 -16.63
CA THR A 320 28.77 17.73 -17.30
C THR A 320 28.33 19.04 -17.96
N GLN A 321 27.15 19.04 -18.60
CA GLN A 321 26.56 20.27 -19.16
C GLN A 321 26.33 21.31 -18.06
N LEU A 322 25.70 20.93 -16.95
CA LEU A 322 25.39 21.82 -15.82
C LEU A 322 26.66 22.37 -15.15
N GLN A 323 27.69 21.55 -14.98
CA GLN A 323 28.97 22.01 -14.43
C GLN A 323 29.65 23.04 -15.33
N ASN A 324 29.61 22.84 -16.65
CA ASN A 324 30.19 23.76 -17.62
C ASN A 324 29.42 25.10 -17.68
N GLU A 325 28.09 25.06 -17.67
CA GLU A 325 27.25 26.26 -17.78
C GLU A 325 27.16 27.06 -16.47
N LEU A 326 26.99 26.39 -15.32
CA LEU A 326 26.82 27.05 -14.02
C LEU A 326 28.14 27.34 -13.30
N LYS A 327 29.25 26.69 -13.72
CA LYS A 327 30.60 26.85 -13.12
C LYS A 327 30.61 26.72 -11.59
N GLN A 328 29.74 25.87 -11.05
CA GLN A 328 29.61 25.61 -9.62
C GLN A 328 29.70 24.12 -9.34
N LYS A 329 30.16 23.77 -8.13
CA LYS A 329 30.09 22.40 -7.64
C LYS A 329 28.66 22.08 -7.19
N PRO A 330 28.10 20.92 -7.55
CA PRO A 330 26.81 20.51 -7.02
C PRO A 330 26.89 20.26 -5.52
N LEU A 331 25.76 20.47 -4.84
CA LEU A 331 25.52 19.84 -3.55
C LEU A 331 25.25 18.35 -3.82
N GLU A 332 25.92 17.45 -3.11
CA GLU A 332 25.73 16.00 -3.26
C GLU A 332 25.20 15.38 -1.97
N SER A 333 24.34 14.38 -2.13
CA SER A 333 23.95 13.50 -1.03
C SER A 333 25.13 12.62 -0.58
N ILE A 334 25.12 12.18 0.69
CA ILE A 334 26.22 11.41 1.30
C ILE A 334 26.45 10.09 0.55
N ASN A 335 25.37 9.43 0.13
CA ASN A 335 25.42 8.19 -0.65
C ASN A 335 25.65 8.43 -2.16
N LYS A 336 25.88 9.69 -2.58
CA LYS A 336 26.11 10.12 -3.97
C LYS A 336 24.99 9.78 -4.96
N ARG A 337 23.78 9.42 -4.50
CA ARG A 337 22.65 9.13 -5.39
C ARG A 337 22.08 10.42 -5.99
N PHE A 338 21.94 11.44 -5.17
CA PHE A 338 21.36 12.72 -5.55
C PHE A 338 22.41 13.81 -5.66
N CYS A 339 22.20 14.70 -6.63
CA CYS A 339 22.93 15.95 -6.74
C CYS A 339 21.96 17.12 -6.99
N PHE A 340 22.36 18.32 -6.54
CA PHE A 340 21.57 19.54 -6.65
C PHE A 340 22.41 20.70 -7.16
N TYR A 341 21.85 21.45 -8.10
CA TYR A 341 22.43 22.67 -8.65
C TYR A 341 21.48 23.84 -8.40
N LYS A 342 21.99 24.89 -7.77
CA LYS A 342 21.25 26.15 -7.58
C LYS A 342 21.26 26.97 -8.87
N LEU A 343 20.14 27.59 -9.23
CA LEU A 343 20.03 28.41 -10.45
C LEU A 343 20.18 29.90 -10.20
#